data_AF-A0A7X9RSH1-F1
#
_entry.id   AF-A0A7X9RSH1-F1
#
_cell.length_a   1.000
_cell.length_b   1.000
_cell.length_c   1.000
_cell.angle_alpha   90.00
_cell.angle_beta   90.00
_cell.angle_gamma   90.00
#
_symmetry.space_group_name_H-M   'P 1'
#
loop_
_entity.id
_entity.type
_entity.pdbx_description
1 polymer ?
#
loop_
_entity_poly.entity_id
_entity_poly.type
_entity_poly.pdbx_seq_one_letter_code
_entity_poly.pdbx_strand_id
1 'polypeptide(L)'
;MIKYFILTVLLAFAMQVQAQQTDYSFEGLINTELKVRLRFSIEDQKAEGYCIYVDTKDKKTLTGEIAEDGTLTLRQKDGERFEGKIIANYMYKGEFFNNENVDQGTFLFSKIETPITEDEALLSGAGATSKETISTSKPKQSLTEVELNDILNKYVKEYKECYQKGIDPMKCRQYTSRAITEIFNIDDFKDPYVGGSFLTMTEAYDKISADSNWKMLGEASNSSTLTEAIQKANEGELVLVAYAFKGFIQLSFIRKGEGKMSSKWGAKVPEVAIFFNNDPSKSYASKGLNYLWRDGSNIEIWIKK
;
A
#
# COMPACT_ATOMS: atom_id res chain seq x y z
N MET A 1 36.98 50.57 -42.97
CA MET A 1 38.01 50.03 -42.06
C MET A 1 37.59 50.40 -40.65
N ILE A 2 37.21 49.57 -39.69
CA ILE A 2 37.34 48.14 -39.36
C ILE A 2 36.15 47.90 -38.39
N LYS A 3 35.00 47.37 -38.84
CA LYS A 3 34.52 46.00 -38.56
C LYS A 3 35.31 45.25 -37.47
N TYR A 4 34.58 44.67 -36.49
CA TYR A 4 35.02 43.76 -35.42
C TYR A 4 35.46 44.41 -34.11
N PHE A 5 34.48 44.79 -33.28
CA PHE A 5 34.62 44.71 -31.81
C PHE A 5 33.25 44.45 -31.14
N ILE A 6 32.45 43.58 -31.77
CA ILE A 6 31.22 43.02 -31.20
C ILE A 6 31.30 41.50 -31.38
N LEU A 7 32.18 40.82 -30.63
CA LEU A 7 32.10 39.36 -30.46
C LEU A 7 33.10 38.84 -29.41
N THR A 8 32.81 38.96 -28.10
CA THR A 8 33.43 38.09 -27.06
C THR A 8 32.77 38.19 -25.68
N VAL A 9 31.45 38.38 -25.60
CA VAL A 9 30.71 38.18 -24.33
C VAL A 9 29.40 37.43 -24.61
N LEU A 10 29.51 36.27 -25.23
CA LEU A 10 28.46 35.27 -25.36
C LEU A 10 29.16 33.91 -25.43
N LEU A 11 28.65 32.94 -24.67
CA LEU A 11 29.17 31.58 -24.43
C LEU A 11 30.25 31.46 -23.35
N ALA A 12 29.82 31.42 -22.09
CA ALA A 12 30.14 30.33 -21.16
C ALA A 12 29.29 30.47 -19.88
N PHE A 13 27.97 30.49 -20.01
CA PHE A 13 27.15 29.96 -18.91
C PHE A 13 27.28 28.45 -19.00
N ALA A 14 28.36 27.92 -18.42
CA ALA A 14 28.41 26.52 -18.07
C ALA A 14 27.24 26.30 -17.11
N MET A 15 26.16 25.69 -17.60
CA MET A 15 25.21 25.01 -16.72
C MET A 15 26.03 23.94 -16.02
N GLN A 16 26.53 24.23 -14.82
CA GLN A 16 26.80 23.19 -13.84
C GLN A 16 25.44 22.59 -13.53
N VAL A 17 25.05 21.59 -14.31
CA VAL A 17 24.06 20.60 -13.89
C VAL A 17 24.72 19.96 -12.68
N GLN A 18 24.41 20.45 -11.48
CA GLN A 18 24.70 19.69 -10.27
C GLN A 18 23.95 18.38 -10.44
N ALA A 19 24.68 17.28 -10.59
CA ALA A 19 24.12 15.95 -10.58
C ALA A 19 23.27 15.85 -9.30
N GLN A 20 21.95 15.69 -9.47
CA GLN A 20 21.04 15.56 -8.34
C GLN A 20 21.20 14.14 -7.81
N GLN A 21 22.08 13.98 -6.84
CA GLN A 21 22.13 12.76 -6.04
C GLN A 21 20.76 12.59 -5.37
N THR A 22 20.09 11.49 -5.68
CA THR A 22 18.79 11.16 -5.09
C THR A 22 18.95 9.98 -4.16
N ASP A 23 18.67 10.19 -2.88
CA ASP A 23 18.80 9.16 -1.86
C ASP A 23 17.48 8.41 -1.65
N TYR A 24 17.59 7.09 -1.58
CA TYR A 24 16.51 6.17 -1.36
C TYR A 24 16.76 5.30 -0.14
N SER A 25 15.71 5.10 0.63
CA SER A 25 15.70 4.21 1.76
C SER A 25 14.37 3.47 1.75
N PHE A 26 14.42 2.16 1.61
CA PHE A 26 13.26 1.30 1.54
C PHE A 26 13.36 0.15 2.55
N GLU A 27 12.23 -0.39 2.97
CA GLU A 27 12.15 -1.61 3.78
C GLU A 27 10.93 -2.42 3.36
N GLY A 28 11.05 -3.74 3.38
CA GLY A 28 9.91 -4.63 3.17
C GLY A 28 10.32 -6.11 3.22
N LEU A 29 9.50 -6.96 2.63
CA LEU A 29 9.68 -8.41 2.62
C LEU A 29 9.96 -8.91 1.21
N ILE A 30 10.86 -9.88 1.09
CA ILE A 30 10.98 -10.77 -0.06
C ILE A 30 10.20 -12.04 0.29
N ASN A 31 9.29 -12.48 -0.59
CA ASN A 31 8.47 -13.67 -0.39
C ASN A 31 7.72 -13.73 0.96
N THR A 32 7.35 -12.58 1.52
CA THR A 32 6.66 -12.48 2.83
C THR A 32 7.45 -13.00 4.05
N GLU A 33 8.68 -13.47 3.87
CA GLU A 33 9.47 -14.11 4.92
C GLU A 33 10.74 -13.32 5.25
N LEU A 34 11.49 -12.89 4.24
CA LEU A 34 12.80 -12.29 4.44
C LEU A 34 12.69 -10.77 4.53
N LYS A 35 12.88 -10.22 5.74
CA LYS A 35 12.85 -8.78 5.96
C LYS A 35 14.15 -8.12 5.54
N VAL A 36 14.04 -7.17 4.61
CA VAL A 36 15.18 -6.45 4.03
C VAL A 36 14.97 -4.95 4.15
N ARG A 37 16.00 -4.27 4.65
CA ARG A 37 16.15 -2.82 4.55
C ARG A 37 17.19 -2.50 3.48
N LEU A 38 16.90 -1.55 2.62
CA LEU A 38 17.69 -1.26 1.44
C LEU A 38 17.90 0.26 1.33
N ARG A 39 19.16 0.70 1.27
CA ARG A 39 19.52 2.11 1.10
C ARG A 39 20.43 2.25 -0.09
N PHE A 40 20.17 3.22 -0.94
CA PHE A 40 21.05 3.52 -2.07
C PHE A 40 20.85 4.96 -2.52
N SER A 41 21.89 5.55 -3.09
CA SER A 41 21.82 6.80 -3.82
C SER A 41 21.88 6.51 -5.31
N ILE A 42 21.26 7.37 -6.11
CA ILE A 42 21.39 7.36 -7.56
C ILE A 42 22.10 8.65 -7.99
N GLU A 43 23.18 8.49 -8.74
CA GLU A 43 23.92 9.56 -9.41
C GLU A 43 24.34 9.06 -10.81
N ASP A 44 24.05 9.84 -11.86
CA ASP A 44 24.41 9.51 -13.25
C ASP A 44 24.05 8.07 -13.67
N GLN A 45 22.81 7.65 -13.37
CA GLN A 45 22.25 6.30 -13.63
C GLN A 45 22.94 5.14 -12.89
N LYS A 46 23.91 5.44 -12.04
CA LYS A 46 24.55 4.47 -11.16
C LYS A 46 23.91 4.52 -9.79
N ALA A 47 23.74 3.36 -9.19
CA ALA A 47 23.23 3.22 -7.84
C ALA A 47 24.31 2.62 -6.93
N GLU A 48 24.52 3.22 -5.76
CA GLU A 48 25.44 2.70 -4.75
C GLU A 48 24.76 2.68 -3.38
N GLY A 49 24.99 1.64 -2.59
CA GLY A 49 24.27 1.49 -1.34
C GLY A 49 24.56 0.20 -0.59
N TYR A 50 23.59 -0.23 0.21
CA TYR A 50 23.61 -1.49 0.92
C TYR A 50 22.21 -2.02 1.23
N CYS A 51 22.12 -3.33 1.49
CA CYS A 51 20.98 -3.93 2.15
C CYS A 51 21.36 -4.50 3.51
N ILE A 52 20.37 -4.63 4.38
CA ILE A 52 20.45 -5.30 5.68
C ILE A 52 19.34 -6.34 5.70
N TYR A 53 19.73 -7.60 5.84
CA TYR A 53 18.84 -8.69 6.17
C TYR A 53 18.54 -8.60 7.67
N VAL A 54 17.34 -8.17 8.03
CA VAL A 54 17.02 -7.73 9.40
C VAL A 54 17.14 -8.89 10.40
N ASP A 55 16.72 -10.09 9.99
CA ASP A 55 16.69 -11.27 10.86
C ASP A 55 18.11 -11.83 11.13
N THR A 56 18.94 -11.87 10.10
CA THR A 56 20.33 -12.36 10.21
C THR A 56 21.32 -11.28 10.61
N LYS A 57 20.89 -10.01 10.59
CA LYS A 57 21.72 -8.81 10.79
C LYS A 57 22.90 -8.74 9.84
N ASP A 58 22.76 -9.33 8.66
CA ASP A 58 23.79 -9.34 7.64
C ASP A 58 23.66 -8.09 6.76
N LYS A 59 24.76 -7.35 6.60
CA LYS A 59 24.83 -6.11 5.80
C LYS A 59 25.67 -6.36 4.56
N LYS A 60 25.08 -6.09 3.39
CA LYS A 60 25.71 -6.33 2.09
C LYS A 60 25.76 -5.04 1.28
N THR A 61 26.91 -4.74 0.71
CA THR A 61 27.06 -3.59 -0.21
C THR A 61 26.35 -3.87 -1.53
N LEU A 62 25.70 -2.85 -2.06
CA LEU A 62 25.01 -2.88 -3.34
C LEU A 62 25.67 -1.93 -4.34
N THR A 63 25.78 -2.40 -5.57
CA THR A 63 26.09 -1.58 -6.74
C THR A 63 25.06 -1.85 -7.81
N GLY A 64 24.63 -0.84 -8.55
CA GLY A 64 23.58 -1.01 -9.51
C GLY A 64 23.54 0.03 -10.61
N GLU A 65 22.59 -0.15 -11.50
CA GLU A 65 22.37 0.68 -12.67
C GLU A 65 20.88 0.81 -12.96
N ILE A 66 20.50 1.93 -13.56
CA ILE A 66 19.15 2.20 -14.03
C ILE A 66 19.13 2.14 -15.55
N ALA A 67 18.29 1.26 -16.09
CA ALA A 67 18.03 1.17 -17.52
C ALA A 67 17.15 2.35 -18.01
N GLU A 68 17.15 2.61 -19.32
CA GLU A 68 16.35 3.67 -19.94
C GLU A 68 14.85 3.55 -19.66
N ASP A 69 14.36 2.32 -19.44
CA ASP A 69 12.96 2.04 -19.13
C ASP A 69 12.61 2.23 -17.64
N GLY A 70 13.56 2.71 -16.83
CA GLY A 70 13.43 2.94 -15.40
C GLY A 70 13.64 1.71 -14.52
N THR A 71 14.04 0.57 -15.08
CA THR A 71 14.40 -0.63 -14.30
C THR A 71 15.71 -0.40 -13.56
N LEU A 72 15.68 -0.52 -12.24
CA LEU A 72 16.83 -0.48 -11.35
C LEU A 72 17.28 -1.90 -11.05
N THR A 73 18.56 -2.18 -11.27
CA THR A 73 19.20 -3.45 -10.90
C THR A 73 20.26 -3.21 -9.84
N LEU A 74 20.04 -3.69 -8.62
CA LEU A 74 21.00 -3.60 -7.51
C LEU A 74 21.62 -4.97 -7.26
N ARG A 75 22.95 -5.07 -7.37
CA ARG A 75 23.70 -6.32 -7.24
C ARG A 75 24.58 -6.32 -6.00
N GLN A 76 24.61 -7.47 -5.34
CA GLN A 76 25.56 -7.79 -4.28
C GLN A 76 26.83 -8.41 -4.87
N LYS A 77 27.92 -8.46 -4.08
CA LYS A 77 29.20 -9.03 -4.52
C LYS A 77 29.15 -10.53 -4.77
N ASP A 78 28.27 -11.24 -4.08
CA ASP A 78 28.08 -12.69 -4.21
C ASP A 78 27.20 -13.07 -5.42
N GLY A 79 26.63 -12.09 -6.12
CA GLY A 79 25.85 -12.29 -7.34
C GLY A 79 24.34 -12.20 -7.15
N GLU A 80 23.84 -12.14 -5.91
CA GLU A 80 22.43 -11.86 -5.64
C GLU A 80 22.04 -10.47 -6.17
N ARG A 81 20.79 -10.32 -6.63
CA ARG A 81 20.32 -9.03 -7.12
C ARG A 81 18.84 -8.75 -6.87
N PHE A 82 18.54 -7.47 -6.74
CA PHE A 82 17.20 -6.91 -6.76
C PHE A 82 16.99 -6.26 -8.12
N GLU A 83 15.96 -6.67 -8.85
CA GLU A 83 15.63 -6.12 -10.16
C GLU A 83 14.19 -5.61 -10.14
N GLY A 84 13.97 -4.30 -10.31
CA GLY A 84 12.64 -3.73 -10.14
C GLY A 84 12.52 -2.28 -10.58
N LYS A 85 11.38 -1.66 -10.27
CA LYS A 85 11.13 -0.24 -10.54
C LYS A 85 10.72 0.48 -9.28
N ILE A 86 11.19 1.72 -9.13
CA ILE A 86 10.68 2.64 -8.12
C ILE A 86 9.30 3.11 -8.62
N ILE A 87 8.25 2.52 -8.06
CA ILE A 87 6.87 2.81 -8.41
C ILE A 87 6.40 3.94 -7.48
N ALA A 88 6.30 5.15 -8.01
CA ALA A 88 6.09 6.37 -7.20
C ALA A 88 7.23 6.67 -6.21
N ASN A 89 7.23 7.87 -5.62
CA ASN A 89 8.33 8.35 -4.77
C ASN A 89 8.50 7.59 -3.43
N TYR A 90 7.69 6.56 -3.18
CA TYR A 90 7.60 5.89 -1.88
C TYR A 90 7.60 4.36 -1.96
N MET A 91 7.78 3.74 -3.14
CA MET A 91 7.71 2.29 -3.25
C MET A 91 8.68 1.75 -4.31
N TYR A 92 9.32 0.63 -4.01
CA TYR A 92 10.23 -0.11 -4.90
C TYR A 92 9.72 -1.55 -5.03
N LYS A 93 9.36 -1.95 -6.24
CA LYS A 93 8.75 -3.26 -6.52
C LYS A 93 9.57 -4.01 -7.56
N GLY A 94 9.77 -5.30 -7.34
CA GLY A 94 10.56 -6.12 -8.26
C GLY A 94 10.67 -7.58 -7.87
N GLU A 95 11.69 -8.22 -8.41
CA GLU A 95 12.05 -9.63 -8.23
C GLU A 95 13.45 -9.72 -7.62
N PHE A 96 13.64 -10.68 -6.72
CA PHE A 96 14.92 -10.98 -6.11
C PHE A 96 15.50 -12.24 -6.74
N PHE A 97 16.75 -12.19 -7.16
CA PHE A 97 17.45 -13.32 -7.77
C PHE A 97 18.65 -13.71 -6.90
N ASN A 98 18.85 -15.01 -6.72
CA ASN A 98 20.04 -15.51 -6.03
C ASN A 98 21.29 -15.43 -6.94
N ASN A 99 22.44 -15.84 -6.39
CA ASN A 99 23.73 -15.88 -7.09
C ASN A 99 23.77 -16.83 -8.31
N GLU A 100 22.84 -17.79 -8.39
CA GLU A 100 22.67 -18.70 -9.54
C GLU A 100 21.71 -18.13 -10.59
N ASN A 101 21.29 -16.88 -10.45
CA ASN A 101 20.31 -16.22 -11.33
C ASN A 101 18.92 -16.89 -11.32
N VAL A 102 18.59 -17.58 -10.24
CA VAL A 102 17.27 -18.18 -10.01
C VAL A 102 16.39 -17.16 -9.29
N ASP A 103 15.21 -16.90 -9.86
CA ASP A 103 14.18 -16.08 -9.23
C ASP A 103 13.79 -16.67 -7.87
N GLN A 104 14.04 -15.89 -6.82
CA GLN A 104 13.68 -16.18 -5.44
C GLN A 104 12.37 -15.49 -5.06
N GLY A 105 11.68 -14.85 -5.99
CA GLY A 105 10.35 -14.29 -5.88
C GLY A 105 10.29 -12.79 -5.71
N THR A 106 9.08 -12.29 -5.48
CA THR A 106 8.78 -10.86 -5.60
C THR A 106 8.97 -10.11 -4.28
N PHE A 107 9.29 -8.82 -4.39
CA PHE A 107 9.34 -7.90 -3.28
C PHE A 107 8.52 -6.64 -3.52
N LEU A 108 8.05 -6.05 -2.42
CA LEU A 108 7.44 -4.73 -2.37
C LEU A 108 8.05 -3.99 -1.18
N PHE A 109 8.96 -3.07 -1.44
CA PHE A 109 9.62 -2.28 -0.41
C PHE A 109 9.02 -0.88 -0.35
N SER A 110 8.70 -0.42 0.85
CA SER A 110 8.14 0.90 1.11
C SER A 110 9.23 1.86 1.59
N LYS A 111 9.13 3.13 1.21
CA LYS A 111 10.11 4.14 1.61
C LYS A 111 10.03 4.36 3.12
N ILE A 112 11.20 4.45 3.75
CA ILE A 112 11.35 4.73 5.17
C ILE A 112 12.10 6.05 5.37
N GLU A 113 11.79 6.75 6.46
CA GLU A 113 12.49 7.97 6.89
C GLU A 113 13.52 7.70 8.00
N THR A 114 13.71 6.43 8.37
CA THR A 114 14.66 6.01 9.40
C THR A 114 16.06 6.55 9.08
N PRO A 115 16.75 7.23 10.02
CA PRO A 115 18.10 7.71 9.80
C PRO A 115 19.12 6.56 9.74
N ILE A 116 20.24 6.79 9.05
CA ILE A 116 21.33 5.79 8.92
C ILE A 116 21.86 5.34 10.29
N THR A 117 21.79 6.20 11.31
CA THR A 117 22.22 5.89 12.68
C THR A 117 21.46 4.71 13.31
N GLU A 118 20.20 4.47 12.91
CA GLU A 118 19.42 3.33 13.41
C GLU A 118 19.83 2.00 12.76
N ASP A 119 20.48 2.03 11.60
CA ASP A 119 20.98 0.81 10.96
C ASP A 119 22.14 0.21 11.77
N GLU A 120 23.00 1.05 12.34
CA GLU A 120 24.08 0.62 13.23
C GLU A 120 23.52 0.02 14.55
N ALA A 121 22.38 0.51 15.03
CA ALA A 121 21.69 -0.08 16.18
C ALA A 121 21.11 -1.48 15.87
N LEU A 122 20.56 -1.66 14.66
CA LEU A 122 20.09 -2.98 14.19
C LEU A 122 21.22 -4.01 14.15
N LEU A 123 22.41 -3.61 13.68
CA LEU A 123 23.57 -4.49 13.52
C LEU A 123 24.27 -4.81 14.84
N SER A 124 24.32 -3.85 15.77
CA SER A 124 25.03 -3.99 17.06
C SER A 124 24.25 -4.72 18.15
N GLY A 125 22.97 -5.04 17.92
CA GLY A 125 22.14 -5.73 18.92
C GLY A 125 21.83 -4.90 20.18
N ALA A 126 22.14 -3.60 20.17
CA ALA A 126 21.65 -2.65 21.17
C ALA A 126 20.17 -2.41 20.92
N GLY A 127 19.33 -3.12 21.69
CA GLY A 127 17.89 -3.22 21.48
C GLY A 127 17.20 -1.89 21.25
N ALA A 128 16.64 -1.72 20.04
CA ALA A 128 15.40 -0.97 19.92
C ALA A 128 14.37 -1.76 20.75
N THR A 129 14.02 -1.19 21.90
CA THR A 129 12.88 -1.65 22.66
C THR A 129 11.66 -1.44 21.77
N SER A 130 11.28 -2.47 21.03
CA SER A 130 9.92 -2.54 20.51
C SER A 130 9.03 -2.45 21.73
N LYS A 131 8.39 -1.30 21.92
CA LYS A 131 7.12 -1.27 22.63
C LYS A 131 6.17 -2.13 21.82
N GLU A 132 6.26 -3.45 22.02
CA GLU A 132 5.09 -4.31 21.94
C GLU A 132 4.10 -3.71 22.94
N THR A 133 3.24 -2.85 22.42
CA THR A 133 1.99 -2.59 23.10
C THR A 133 1.24 -3.91 22.95
N ILE A 134 1.40 -4.78 23.95
CA ILE A 134 0.50 -5.90 24.19
C ILE A 134 -0.89 -5.28 24.22
N SER A 135 -1.58 -5.37 23.08
CA SER A 135 -2.97 -5.00 22.95
C SER A 135 -3.72 -6.02 23.77
N THR A 136 -3.92 -5.69 25.04
CA THR A 136 -4.79 -6.42 25.94
C THR A 136 -6.17 -6.34 25.33
N SER A 137 -6.57 -7.42 24.67
CA SER A 137 -7.88 -7.61 24.07
C SER A 137 -8.96 -7.43 25.14
N LYS A 138 -9.49 -6.21 25.23
CA LYS A 138 -10.78 -5.96 25.87
C LYS A 138 -11.86 -6.66 25.04
N PRO A 139 -12.98 -7.09 25.66
CA PRO A 139 -14.06 -7.75 24.96
C PRO A 139 -14.58 -6.83 23.85
N LYS A 140 -14.77 -7.40 22.65
CA LYS A 140 -15.23 -6.76 21.41
C LYS A 140 -16.63 -6.17 21.62
N GLN A 141 -16.72 -4.97 22.19
CA GLN A 141 -17.98 -4.23 22.24
C GLN A 141 -18.25 -3.70 20.83
N SER A 142 -19.18 -4.36 20.13
CA SER A 142 -19.62 -3.91 18.80
C SER A 142 -20.11 -2.47 18.89
N LEU A 143 -19.62 -1.60 18.02
CA LEU A 143 -20.15 -0.24 17.84
C LEU A 143 -21.66 -0.31 17.59
N THR A 144 -22.38 0.66 18.14
CA THR A 144 -23.78 0.92 17.77
C THR A 144 -23.85 1.45 16.33
N GLU A 145 -25.03 1.34 15.72
CA GLU A 145 -25.26 1.87 14.37
C GLU A 145 -25.03 3.39 14.30
N VAL A 146 -25.30 4.12 15.39
CA VAL A 146 -25.05 5.56 15.48
C VAL A 146 -23.55 5.85 15.47
N GLU A 147 -22.77 5.19 16.34
CA GLU A 147 -21.31 5.37 16.39
C GLU A 147 -20.62 4.98 15.08
N LEU A 148 -21.06 3.88 14.46
CA LEU A 148 -20.58 3.46 13.15
C LEU A 148 -20.82 4.54 12.08
N ASN A 149 -22.03 5.10 12.04
CA ASN A 149 -22.37 6.16 11.09
C ASN A 149 -21.59 7.45 11.35
N ASP A 150 -21.36 7.80 12.62
CA ASP A 150 -20.57 8.99 12.96
C ASP A 150 -19.11 8.85 12.48
N ILE A 151 -18.49 7.68 12.72
CA ILE A 151 -17.12 7.40 12.25
C ILE A 151 -17.07 7.42 10.72
N LEU A 152 -18.02 6.78 10.04
CA LEU A 152 -18.05 6.75 8.58
C LEU A 152 -18.27 8.14 7.98
N ASN A 153 -19.21 8.91 8.51
CA ASN A 153 -19.49 10.27 8.02
C ASN A 153 -18.30 11.20 8.25
N LYS A 154 -17.62 11.09 9.40
CA LYS A 154 -16.36 11.77 9.68
C LYS A 154 -15.33 11.44 8.60
N TYR A 155 -15.06 10.16 8.34
CA TYR A 155 -14.06 9.79 7.34
C TYR A 155 -14.45 10.14 5.90
N VAL A 156 -15.74 10.09 5.55
CA VAL A 156 -16.22 10.52 4.22
C VAL A 156 -16.00 12.01 4.05
N LYS A 157 -16.26 12.81 5.09
CA LYS A 157 -16.00 14.24 5.10
C LYS A 157 -14.51 14.53 4.97
N GLU A 158 -13.68 13.92 5.82
CA GLU A 158 -12.22 14.10 5.77
C GLU A 158 -11.62 13.68 4.42
N TYR A 159 -12.12 12.59 3.83
CA TYR A 159 -11.75 12.13 2.49
C TYR A 159 -12.07 13.19 1.41
N LYS A 160 -13.28 13.74 1.42
CA LYS A 160 -13.72 14.79 0.50
C LYS A 160 -12.88 16.05 0.65
N GLU A 161 -12.62 16.49 1.89
CA GLU A 161 -11.79 17.65 2.16
C GLU A 161 -10.34 17.45 1.72
N CYS A 162 -9.79 16.25 1.88
CA CYS A 162 -8.43 15.91 1.45
C CYS A 162 -8.26 16.14 -0.06
N TYR A 163 -9.22 15.67 -0.87
CA TYR A 163 -9.23 15.89 -2.33
C TYR A 163 -9.42 17.36 -2.70
N GLN A 164 -10.27 18.10 -1.99
CA GLN A 164 -10.53 19.52 -2.27
C GLN A 164 -9.34 20.42 -1.98
N LYS A 165 -8.55 20.09 -0.95
CA LYS A 165 -7.38 20.87 -0.52
C LYS A 165 -6.15 20.69 -1.44
N GLY A 166 -6.25 19.86 -2.48
CA GLY A 166 -5.13 19.57 -3.40
C GLY A 166 -3.96 18.86 -2.70
N ILE A 167 -4.22 18.21 -1.56
CA ILE A 167 -3.25 17.35 -0.90
C ILE A 167 -2.94 16.18 -1.84
N ASP A 168 -1.70 15.69 -1.81
CA ASP A 168 -1.27 14.49 -2.54
C ASP A 168 -2.38 13.41 -2.56
N PRO A 169 -2.95 13.11 -3.75
CA PRO A 169 -4.03 12.15 -3.89
C PRO A 169 -3.72 10.79 -3.27
N MET A 170 -2.43 10.39 -3.18
CA MET A 170 -2.01 9.16 -2.52
C MET A 170 -2.38 9.14 -1.04
N LYS A 171 -2.17 10.26 -0.32
CA LYS A 171 -2.52 10.37 1.10
C LYS A 171 -4.02 10.29 1.32
N CYS A 172 -4.81 10.80 0.38
CA CYS A 172 -6.26 10.69 0.45
C CYS A 172 -6.76 9.26 0.17
N ARG A 173 -6.01 8.40 -0.52
CA ARG A 173 -6.43 7.02 -0.81
C ARG A 173 -6.38 6.07 0.39
N GLN A 174 -5.83 6.53 1.51
CA GLN A 174 -5.69 5.75 2.75
C GLN A 174 -6.95 5.78 3.64
N TYR A 175 -7.93 6.65 3.34
CA TYR A 175 -9.09 6.87 4.21
C TYR A 175 -9.98 5.63 4.42
N THR A 176 -10.05 4.72 3.43
CA THR A 176 -10.78 3.45 3.60
C THR A 176 -10.13 2.56 4.65
N SER A 177 -8.82 2.40 4.58
CA SER A 177 -8.03 1.66 5.56
C SER A 177 -8.12 2.27 6.94
N ARG A 178 -8.06 3.61 7.05
CA ARG A 178 -8.27 4.34 8.31
C ARG A 178 -9.62 4.01 8.94
N ALA A 179 -10.68 4.11 8.15
CA ALA A 179 -12.03 3.83 8.62
C ALA A 179 -12.20 2.37 9.07
N ILE A 180 -11.73 1.40 8.27
CA ILE A 180 -11.84 -0.02 8.62
C ILE A 180 -11.06 -0.33 9.90
N THR A 181 -9.83 0.18 10.03
CA THR A 181 -9.02 0.00 11.24
C THR A 181 -9.72 0.57 12.48
N GLU A 182 -10.29 1.77 12.41
CA GLU A 182 -11.00 2.37 13.56
C GLU A 182 -12.28 1.60 13.91
N ILE A 183 -13.08 1.23 12.91
CA ILE A 183 -14.38 0.57 13.11
C ILE A 183 -14.23 -0.85 13.67
N PHE A 184 -13.28 -1.61 13.13
CA PHE A 184 -13.10 -3.03 13.48
C PHE A 184 -11.99 -3.26 14.50
N ASN A 185 -11.27 -2.19 14.89
CA ASN A 185 -10.13 -2.22 15.81
C ASN A 185 -9.08 -3.26 15.39
N ILE A 186 -8.65 -3.18 14.12
CA ILE A 186 -7.66 -4.07 13.51
C ILE A 186 -6.51 -3.30 12.89
N ASP A 187 -5.32 -3.89 12.92
CA ASP A 187 -4.09 -3.26 12.44
C ASP A 187 -3.65 -3.75 11.05
N ASP A 188 -4.40 -4.67 10.43
CA ASP A 188 -4.09 -5.26 9.11
C ASP A 188 -3.91 -4.23 8.00
N PHE A 189 -4.55 -3.07 8.13
CA PHE A 189 -4.51 -1.97 7.15
C PHE A 189 -3.70 -0.76 7.61
N LYS A 190 -3.01 -0.87 8.75
CA LYS A 190 -1.93 0.04 9.08
C LYS A 190 -0.71 -0.36 8.26
N ASP A 191 0.06 0.64 7.84
CA ASP A 191 1.38 0.38 7.29
C ASP A 191 2.27 -0.15 8.43
N PRO A 192 2.75 -1.41 8.35
CA PRO A 192 3.55 -1.98 9.44
C PRO A 192 4.98 -1.40 9.48
N TYR A 193 5.38 -0.62 8.48
CA TYR A 193 6.72 -0.06 8.31
C TYR A 193 6.77 1.46 8.51
N VAL A 194 5.63 2.15 8.42
CA VAL A 194 5.50 3.60 8.67
C VAL A 194 4.54 3.85 9.83
N GLY A 195 5.11 4.16 11.00
CA GLY A 195 4.33 4.41 12.22
C GLY A 195 3.26 5.48 12.03
N GLY A 196 1.99 5.06 12.03
CA GLY A 196 0.82 5.95 11.92
C GLY A 196 0.26 6.14 10.50
N SER A 197 0.86 5.53 9.48
CA SER A 197 0.30 5.51 8.11
C SER A 197 -0.57 4.28 7.87
N PHE A 198 -1.38 4.33 6.82
CA PHE A 198 -2.35 3.30 6.48
C PHE A 198 -2.19 2.90 5.02
N LEU A 199 -2.54 1.66 4.67
CA LEU A 199 -2.47 1.17 3.31
C LEU A 199 -3.46 1.93 2.41
N THR A 200 -3.09 2.23 1.17
CA THR A 200 -4.05 2.61 0.11
C THR A 200 -4.94 1.43 -0.24
N MET A 201 -6.03 1.65 -1.00
CA MET A 201 -6.92 0.54 -1.40
C MET A 201 -6.20 -0.56 -2.20
N THR A 202 -5.24 -0.18 -3.06
CA THR A 202 -4.45 -1.13 -3.84
C THR A 202 -3.56 -1.95 -2.91
N GLU A 203 -2.81 -1.30 -2.02
CA GLU A 203 -1.94 -1.99 -1.06
C GLU A 203 -2.75 -2.87 -0.08
N ALA A 204 -3.92 -2.40 0.36
CA ALA A 204 -4.82 -3.18 1.20
C ALA A 204 -5.35 -4.42 0.47
N TYR A 205 -5.65 -4.33 -0.82
CA TYR A 205 -6.07 -5.48 -1.64
C TYR A 205 -4.92 -6.48 -1.82
N ASP A 206 -3.72 -6.00 -2.15
CA ASP A 206 -2.53 -6.84 -2.28
C ASP A 206 -2.24 -7.56 -0.94
N LYS A 207 -2.40 -6.85 0.18
CA LYS A 207 -2.27 -7.40 1.54
C LYS A 207 -3.26 -8.53 1.80
N ILE A 208 -4.57 -8.33 1.61
CA ILE A 208 -5.56 -9.40 1.90
C ILE A 208 -5.43 -10.59 0.93
N SER A 209 -4.92 -10.36 -0.27
CA SER A 209 -4.72 -11.42 -1.27
C SER A 209 -3.51 -12.30 -0.94
N ALA A 210 -2.47 -11.72 -0.32
CA ALA A 210 -1.24 -12.43 0.05
C ALA A 210 -1.26 -12.97 1.50
N ASP A 211 -2.09 -12.45 2.39
CA ASP A 211 -2.08 -12.77 3.81
C ASP A 211 -2.89 -14.04 4.13
N SER A 212 -2.24 -15.01 4.79
CA SER A 212 -2.86 -16.28 5.17
C SER A 212 -4.01 -16.15 6.17
N ASN A 213 -4.13 -15.03 6.88
CA ASN A 213 -5.24 -14.72 7.79
C ASN A 213 -6.50 -14.27 7.06
N TRP A 214 -6.44 -14.08 5.74
CA TRP A 214 -7.59 -13.71 4.92
C TRP A 214 -8.02 -14.89 4.05
N LYS A 215 -9.30 -14.91 3.71
CA LYS A 215 -9.90 -15.93 2.85
C LYS A 215 -10.92 -15.27 1.93
N MET A 216 -10.81 -15.55 0.63
CA MET A 216 -11.86 -15.27 -0.33
C MET A 216 -13.01 -16.28 -0.13
N LEU A 217 -14.20 -15.78 0.21
CA LEU A 217 -15.43 -16.59 0.28
C LEU A 217 -15.92 -17.00 -1.11
N GLY A 218 -15.79 -16.08 -2.07
CA GLY A 218 -16.22 -16.27 -3.45
C GLY A 218 -16.59 -14.95 -4.11
N GLU A 219 -17.20 -15.02 -5.29
CA GLU A 219 -17.68 -13.85 -6.01
C GLU A 219 -19.11 -13.45 -5.64
N ALA A 220 -19.43 -12.16 -5.75
CA ALA A 220 -20.77 -11.61 -5.53
C ALA A 220 -21.77 -12.00 -6.63
N SER A 221 -21.30 -12.53 -7.76
CA SER A 221 -22.13 -13.15 -8.80
C SER A 221 -22.85 -14.41 -8.29
N ASN A 222 -22.35 -15.03 -7.23
CA ASN A 222 -22.98 -16.16 -6.56
C ASN A 222 -23.82 -15.70 -5.35
N SER A 223 -25.12 -16.01 -5.39
CA SER A 223 -26.08 -15.63 -4.35
C SER A 223 -25.79 -16.29 -2.99
N SER A 224 -25.19 -17.49 -2.96
CA SER A 224 -24.81 -18.14 -1.71
C SER A 224 -23.69 -17.37 -1.01
N THR A 225 -22.71 -16.86 -1.76
CA THR A 225 -21.62 -16.02 -1.24
C THR A 225 -22.18 -14.76 -0.60
N LEU A 226 -23.12 -14.07 -1.26
CA LEU A 226 -23.75 -12.87 -0.70
C LEU A 226 -24.54 -13.16 0.58
N THR A 227 -25.22 -14.32 0.62
CA THR A 227 -25.98 -14.75 1.81
C THR A 227 -25.04 -15.01 2.98
N GLU A 228 -23.95 -15.76 2.76
CA GLU A 228 -22.93 -16.02 3.76
C GLU A 228 -22.24 -14.73 4.24
N ALA A 229 -21.93 -13.82 3.32
CA ALA A 229 -21.33 -12.52 3.62
C ALA A 229 -22.20 -11.67 4.56
N ILE A 230 -23.51 -11.62 4.31
CA ILE A 230 -24.48 -10.92 5.16
C ILE A 230 -24.53 -11.56 6.55
N GLN A 231 -24.57 -12.90 6.62
CA GLN A 231 -24.56 -13.62 7.89
C GLN A 231 -23.30 -13.30 8.70
N LYS A 232 -22.12 -13.40 8.08
CA LYS A 232 -20.81 -13.11 8.69
C LYS A 232 -20.74 -11.68 9.23
N ALA A 233 -21.20 -10.70 8.47
CA ALA A 233 -21.26 -9.31 8.92
C ALA A 233 -22.17 -9.14 10.15
N ASN A 234 -23.35 -9.79 10.14
CA ASN A 234 -24.28 -9.78 11.28
C ASN A 234 -23.71 -10.46 12.53
N GLU A 235 -22.86 -11.47 12.37
CA GLU A 235 -22.08 -12.11 13.44
C GLU A 235 -20.96 -11.19 14.00
N GLY A 236 -20.72 -10.03 13.36
CA GLY A 236 -19.71 -9.06 13.78
C GLY A 236 -18.31 -9.33 13.24
N GLU A 237 -18.23 -10.14 12.18
CA GLU A 237 -17.01 -10.32 11.40
C GLU A 237 -16.81 -9.16 10.42
N LEU A 238 -15.54 -8.86 10.11
CA LEU A 238 -15.20 -7.95 9.02
C LEU A 238 -15.33 -8.69 7.70
N VAL A 239 -16.26 -8.24 6.87
CA VAL A 239 -16.43 -8.76 5.52
C VAL A 239 -16.12 -7.66 4.51
N LEU A 240 -15.06 -7.86 3.73
CA LEU A 240 -14.62 -6.93 2.69
C LEU A 240 -15.21 -7.32 1.34
N VAL A 241 -15.43 -6.29 0.53
CA VAL A 241 -15.80 -6.41 -0.87
C VAL A 241 -14.71 -5.74 -1.68
N ALA A 242 -14.07 -6.50 -2.55
CA ALA A 242 -13.03 -6.03 -3.45
C ALA A 242 -13.53 -6.09 -4.89
N TYR A 243 -13.48 -4.96 -5.59
CA TYR A 243 -13.60 -4.94 -7.03
C TYR A 243 -12.22 -4.74 -7.62
N ALA A 244 -11.66 -5.82 -8.17
CA ALA A 244 -10.32 -5.88 -8.72
C ALA A 244 -10.39 -6.15 -10.22
N PHE A 245 -10.59 -5.10 -11.03
CA PHE A 245 -10.79 -5.27 -12.47
C PHE A 245 -9.95 -4.29 -13.30
N LYS A 246 -9.19 -4.82 -14.26
CA LYS A 246 -8.39 -4.04 -15.23
C LYS A 246 -7.50 -2.97 -14.57
N GLY A 247 -6.83 -3.32 -13.47
CA GLY A 247 -5.94 -2.41 -12.74
C GLY A 247 -6.66 -1.34 -11.91
N PHE A 248 -7.99 -1.36 -11.85
CA PHE A 248 -8.77 -0.56 -10.91
C PHE A 248 -9.14 -1.42 -9.70
N ILE A 249 -8.64 -1.03 -8.53
CA ILE A 249 -8.95 -1.64 -7.25
C ILE A 249 -9.83 -0.69 -6.45
N GLN A 250 -10.93 -1.24 -5.92
CA GLN A 250 -11.82 -0.55 -5.01
C GLN A 250 -12.23 -1.49 -3.88
N LEU A 251 -12.01 -1.05 -2.64
CA LEU A 251 -12.43 -1.77 -1.45
C LEU A 251 -13.64 -1.11 -0.79
N SER A 252 -14.48 -1.93 -0.19
CA SER A 252 -15.55 -1.54 0.73
C SER A 252 -15.76 -2.64 1.77
N PHE A 253 -16.59 -2.40 2.77
CA PHE A 253 -16.98 -3.44 3.73
C PHE A 253 -18.50 -3.54 3.85
N ILE A 254 -18.98 -4.75 4.15
CA ILE A 254 -20.41 -5.03 4.36
C ILE A 254 -20.82 -4.58 5.76
N ARG A 255 -21.93 -3.82 5.80
CA ARG A 255 -22.56 -3.37 7.04
C ARG A 255 -23.52 -4.44 7.54
N LYS A 256 -23.75 -4.45 8.86
CA LYS A 256 -24.80 -5.25 9.48
C LYS A 256 -26.16 -4.87 8.90
N GLY A 257 -27.03 -5.85 8.74
CA GLY A 257 -28.37 -5.69 8.20
C GLY A 257 -28.82 -6.92 7.43
N GLU A 258 -30.07 -6.92 7.01
CA GLU A 258 -30.64 -8.07 6.32
C GLU A 258 -30.24 -8.15 4.85
N GLY A 259 -29.75 -7.05 4.26
CA GLY A 259 -29.61 -6.91 2.81
C GLY A 259 -30.97 -6.69 2.12
N LYS A 260 -30.95 -6.19 0.88
CA LYS A 260 -32.16 -5.84 0.11
C LYS A 260 -32.17 -6.60 -1.21
N MET A 261 -33.37 -7.01 -1.66
CA MET A 261 -33.49 -7.65 -2.97
C MET A 261 -33.15 -6.65 -4.08
N SER A 262 -32.21 -7.00 -4.96
CA SER A 262 -31.85 -6.22 -6.14
C SER A 262 -32.51 -6.84 -7.36
N SER A 263 -33.53 -6.18 -7.93
CA SER A 263 -34.14 -6.63 -9.18
C SER A 263 -33.14 -6.69 -10.34
N LYS A 264 -32.09 -5.86 -10.30
CA LYS A 264 -31.02 -5.81 -11.30
C LYS A 264 -30.09 -7.02 -11.22
N TRP A 265 -29.82 -7.51 -10.01
CA TRP A 265 -28.90 -8.64 -9.80
C TRP A 265 -29.62 -9.96 -9.61
N GLY A 266 -30.95 -9.94 -9.40
CA GLY A 266 -31.73 -11.14 -9.08
C GLY A 266 -31.34 -11.77 -7.74
N ALA A 267 -30.71 -11.01 -6.84
CA ALA A 267 -30.17 -11.51 -5.59
C ALA A 267 -30.36 -10.51 -4.45
N LYS A 268 -30.35 -11.03 -3.21
CA LYS A 268 -30.30 -10.21 -2.00
C LYS A 268 -28.88 -9.64 -1.85
N VAL A 269 -28.75 -8.32 -1.85
CA VAL A 269 -27.46 -7.64 -1.79
C VAL A 269 -27.27 -6.92 -0.44
N PRO A 270 -26.05 -6.92 0.12
CA PRO A 270 -25.75 -6.23 1.36
C PRO A 270 -25.76 -4.70 1.18
N GLU A 271 -25.89 -3.99 2.29
CA GLU A 271 -25.44 -2.60 2.38
C GLU A 271 -23.94 -2.55 2.66
N VAL A 272 -23.25 -1.62 2.02
CA VAL A 272 -21.80 -1.43 2.15
C VAL A 272 -21.47 0.02 2.46
N ALA A 273 -20.31 0.23 3.08
CA ALA A 273 -19.68 1.54 3.23
C ALA A 273 -18.45 1.62 2.31
N ILE A 274 -18.34 2.70 1.55
CA ILE A 274 -17.33 2.83 0.49
C ILE A 274 -16.81 4.27 0.35
N PHE A 275 -15.52 4.37 0.06
CA PHE A 275 -14.85 5.61 -0.33
C PHE A 275 -14.36 5.45 -1.76
N PHE A 276 -14.83 6.22 -2.73
CA PHE A 276 -14.48 6.01 -4.13
C PHE A 276 -13.12 6.62 -4.46
N ASN A 277 -12.16 5.79 -4.86
CA ASN A 277 -10.76 6.17 -5.12
C ASN A 277 -10.59 7.38 -6.07
N ASN A 278 -11.48 7.54 -7.05
CA ASN A 278 -11.39 8.58 -8.07
C ASN A 278 -12.49 9.66 -7.98
N ASP A 279 -13.49 9.49 -7.12
CA ASP A 279 -14.63 10.40 -7.04
C ASP A 279 -15.17 10.51 -5.61
N PRO A 280 -14.61 11.41 -4.78
CA PRO A 280 -15.04 11.60 -3.41
C PRO A 280 -16.52 11.94 -3.25
N SER A 281 -17.14 12.55 -4.27
CA SER A 281 -18.57 12.90 -4.22
C SER A 281 -19.47 11.66 -4.18
N LYS A 282 -18.98 10.53 -4.70
CA LYS A 282 -19.64 9.23 -4.71
C LYS A 282 -19.34 8.38 -3.47
N SER A 283 -18.53 8.84 -2.52
CA SER A 283 -18.31 8.11 -1.27
C SER A 283 -19.56 8.14 -0.37
N TYR A 284 -19.94 7.00 0.20
CA TYR A 284 -21.16 6.84 1.00
C TYR A 284 -20.88 6.00 2.26
N ALA A 285 -21.49 6.40 3.38
CA ALA A 285 -21.49 5.62 4.62
C ALA A 285 -22.42 4.39 4.54
N SER A 286 -23.51 4.47 3.78
CA SER A 286 -24.37 3.31 3.52
C SER A 286 -25.02 3.37 2.15
N LYS A 287 -24.80 2.32 1.34
CA LYS A 287 -25.54 2.10 0.09
C LYS A 287 -25.61 0.61 -0.22
N GLY A 288 -26.65 0.16 -0.91
CA GLY A 288 -26.70 -1.20 -1.42
C GLY A 288 -25.55 -1.46 -2.40
N LEU A 289 -24.93 -2.63 -2.30
CA LEU A 289 -23.81 -3.05 -3.16
C LEU A 289 -24.11 -2.88 -4.66
N ASN A 290 -25.36 -3.15 -5.05
CA ASN A 290 -25.87 -3.01 -6.42
C ASN A 290 -25.93 -1.57 -6.97
N TYR A 291 -25.75 -0.55 -6.13
CA TYR A 291 -25.61 0.85 -6.57
C TYR A 291 -24.21 1.16 -7.07
N LEU A 292 -23.20 0.38 -6.65
CA LEU A 292 -21.80 0.64 -6.98
C LEU A 292 -21.45 0.06 -8.34
N TRP A 293 -21.94 -1.15 -8.62
CA TRP A 293 -21.56 -1.91 -9.81
C TRP A 293 -22.76 -2.39 -10.62
N ARG A 294 -22.50 -2.74 -11.89
CA ARG A 294 -23.56 -3.16 -12.81
C ARG A 294 -24.16 -4.50 -12.40
N ASP A 295 -23.31 -5.45 -12.08
CA ASP A 295 -23.62 -6.83 -11.70
C ASP A 295 -22.56 -7.33 -10.70
N GLY A 296 -22.71 -8.57 -10.24
CA GLY A 296 -21.82 -9.20 -9.26
C GLY A 296 -20.46 -9.67 -9.80
N SER A 297 -20.16 -9.48 -11.08
CA SER A 297 -18.96 -10.05 -11.72
C SER A 297 -17.70 -9.29 -11.32
N ASN A 298 -16.60 -10.00 -11.09
CA ASN A 298 -15.30 -9.44 -10.65
C ASN A 298 -15.38 -8.71 -9.31
N ILE A 299 -16.38 -9.03 -8.50
CA ILE A 299 -16.52 -8.54 -7.13
C ILE A 299 -16.29 -9.71 -6.20
N GLU A 300 -15.19 -9.64 -5.48
CA GLU A 300 -14.73 -10.67 -4.56
C GLU A 300 -15.18 -10.33 -3.14
N ILE A 301 -15.58 -11.35 -2.40
CA ILE A 301 -15.95 -11.24 -1.00
C ILE A 301 -14.87 -11.90 -0.16
N TRP A 302 -14.33 -11.15 0.80
CA TRP A 302 -13.22 -11.57 1.64
C TRP A 302 -13.59 -11.49 3.11
N ILE A 303 -13.12 -12.46 3.90
CA ILE A 303 -13.24 -12.46 5.36
C ILE A 303 -11.87 -12.69 5.99
N LYS A 304 -11.75 -12.23 7.24
CA LYS A 304 -10.64 -12.59 8.10
C LYS A 304 -10.94 -13.93 8.79
N LYS A 305 -9.98 -14.86 8.78
CA LYS A 305 -10.06 -16.20 9.40
C LYS A 305 -10.06 -16.13 10.92
#